data_AF-A0A7C3UA03-F1
#
_entry.id   AF-A0A7C3UA03-F1
#
_cell.length_a   1.000
_cell.length_b   1.000
_cell.length_c   1.000
_cell.angle_alpha   90.00
_cell.angle_beta   90.00
_cell.angle_gamma   90.00
#
_symmetry.space_group_name_H-M   'P 1'
#
loop_
_entity.id
_entity.type
_entity.pdbx_description
1 polymer ?
#
loop_
_entity_poly.entity_id
_entity_poly.type
_entity_poly.pdbx_seq_one_letter_code
_entity_poly.pdbx_strand_id
1 'polypeptide(L)'
;MQQPAARPAGERRESHVGDGDRDLRPLFDPRSLAVVGASADAAKWGGDLARRLHASAGRRRLYFVNRRGGTLHGRPVARSLSDLPEAPDLVFLAVPAAAAGEVVDEGLRLGARAFVGIFAGLGETGPEGRRRERALAERVRAAGSVLLGPNCMGLADAGSGLQGVAYLEVPFGDIGFLSQSGAMGEEMAVRTRAAG
;
A
#
# COMPACT_ATOMS: atom_id res chain seq x y z
N MET A 1 -22.38 -36.87 17.63
CA MET A 1 -21.64 -35.91 16.78
C MET A 1 -20.65 -35.17 17.67
N GLN A 2 -19.35 -35.47 17.57
CA GLN A 2 -18.31 -34.72 18.26
C GLN A 2 -17.96 -33.48 17.43
N GLN A 3 -17.95 -32.31 18.06
CA GLN A 3 -17.42 -31.08 17.45
C GLN A 3 -15.91 -31.25 17.21
N PRO A 4 -15.35 -30.77 16.08
CA PRO A 4 -13.91 -30.77 15.91
C PRO A 4 -13.29 -29.72 16.84
N ALA A 5 -12.25 -30.13 17.56
CA ALA A 5 -11.49 -29.28 18.47
C ALA A 5 -10.86 -28.09 17.73
N ALA A 6 -10.94 -26.90 18.34
CA ALA A 6 -10.25 -25.71 17.88
C ALA A 6 -8.73 -25.96 17.82
N ARG A 7 -8.08 -25.56 16.72
CA ARG A 7 -6.62 -25.64 16.58
C ARG A 7 -5.94 -24.64 17.51
N PRO A 8 -4.82 -25.00 18.15
CA PRO A 8 -4.09 -24.09 19.01
C PRO A 8 -3.48 -22.94 18.19
N ALA A 9 -3.53 -21.73 18.74
CA ALA A 9 -2.82 -20.58 18.21
C ALA A 9 -1.32 -20.74 18.48
N GLY A 10 -0.52 -20.84 17.42
CA GLY A 10 0.93 -20.81 17.55
C GLY A 10 1.66 -21.69 16.54
N GLU A 11 2.02 -21.09 15.41
CA GLU A 11 3.32 -21.24 14.74
C GLU A 11 3.29 -20.32 13.52
N ARG A 12 4.00 -19.19 13.57
CA ARG A 12 4.31 -18.44 12.35
C ARG A 12 5.20 -19.36 11.53
N ARG A 13 4.65 -19.96 10.46
CA ARG A 13 5.46 -20.65 9.46
C ARG A 13 6.52 -19.66 9.00
N GLU A 14 7.79 -19.99 9.26
CA GLU A 14 8.89 -19.24 8.67
C GLU A 14 8.69 -19.30 7.16
N SER A 15 8.54 -18.12 6.54
CA SER A 15 8.45 -18.00 5.10
C SER A 15 9.77 -18.52 4.54
N HIS A 16 9.73 -19.68 3.87
CA HIS A 16 10.78 -20.09 2.96
C HIS A 16 10.84 -19.05 1.85
N VAL A 17 11.78 -18.10 1.95
CA VAL A 17 12.18 -17.26 0.83
C VAL A 17 13.28 -18.08 0.15
N GLY A 18 12.91 -18.79 -0.92
CA GLY A 18 13.91 -19.51 -1.72
C GLY A 18 14.92 -18.53 -2.31
N ASP A 19 16.09 -19.02 -2.67
CA ASP A 19 17.06 -18.21 -3.42
C ASP A 19 16.42 -17.79 -4.76
N GLY A 20 16.05 -16.50 -4.88
CA GLY A 20 15.26 -15.94 -5.98
C GLY A 20 13.89 -15.35 -5.60
N ASP A 21 13.37 -15.61 -4.40
CA ASP A 21 12.11 -15.03 -3.92
C ASP A 21 12.30 -13.59 -3.43
N ARG A 22 11.41 -12.68 -3.87
CA ARG A 22 11.43 -11.28 -3.44
C ARG A 22 10.86 -11.16 -2.04
N ASP A 23 11.51 -10.37 -1.20
CA ASP A 23 11.02 -10.05 0.14
C ASP A 23 9.75 -9.18 0.06
N LEU A 24 8.59 -9.79 0.30
CA LEU A 24 7.29 -9.11 0.35
C LEU A 24 6.98 -8.48 1.71
N ARG A 25 7.78 -8.73 2.75
CA ARG A 25 7.54 -8.20 4.11
C ARG A 25 7.32 -6.68 4.14
N PRO A 26 7.99 -5.84 3.31
CA PRO A 26 7.74 -4.40 3.30
C PRO A 26 6.31 -3.99 2.91
N LEU A 27 5.57 -4.83 2.18
CA LEU A 27 4.15 -4.56 1.88
C LEU A 27 3.27 -4.71 3.13
N PHE A 28 3.54 -5.71 3.96
CA PHE A 28 2.64 -6.11 5.05
C PHE A 28 3.05 -5.55 6.41
N ASP A 29 4.36 -5.49 6.68
CA ASP A 29 4.90 -5.01 7.96
C ASP A 29 6.09 -4.03 7.81
N PRO A 30 5.89 -2.88 7.17
CA PRO A 30 6.92 -1.86 7.05
C PRO A 30 7.20 -1.18 8.40
N ARG A 31 8.44 -0.74 8.65
CA ARG A 31 8.80 0.05 9.84
C ARG A 31 8.50 1.54 9.62
N SER A 32 8.50 1.99 8.38
CA SER A 32 8.18 3.35 7.96
C SER A 32 7.35 3.33 6.67
N LEU A 33 6.40 4.25 6.53
CA LEU A 33 5.60 4.37 5.33
C LEU A 33 5.29 5.82 4.97
N ALA A 34 5.13 6.09 3.68
CA ALA A 34 4.82 7.40 3.15
C ALA A 34 3.54 7.36 2.30
N VAL A 35 2.73 8.43 2.39
CA VAL A 35 1.60 8.67 1.47
C VAL A 35 1.97 9.83 0.57
N VAL A 36 2.25 9.53 -0.70
CA VAL A 36 2.52 10.54 -1.73
C VAL A 36 1.23 10.90 -2.43
N GLY A 37 0.93 12.19 -2.48
CA GLY A 37 -0.40 12.69 -2.83
C GLY A 37 -1.31 12.89 -1.62
N ALA A 38 -0.76 12.90 -0.39
CA ALA A 38 -1.50 13.16 0.84
C ALA A 38 -2.28 14.50 0.75
N SER A 39 -3.50 14.53 1.28
CA SER A 39 -4.37 15.71 1.25
C SER A 39 -5.18 15.84 2.53
N ALA A 40 -5.50 17.07 2.92
CA ALA A 40 -6.51 17.32 3.96
C ALA A 40 -7.95 17.04 3.48
N ASP A 41 -8.15 16.97 2.17
CA ASP A 41 -9.43 16.63 1.56
C ASP A 41 -9.62 15.11 1.55
N ALA A 42 -10.40 14.60 2.52
CA ALA A 42 -10.71 13.18 2.65
C ALA A 42 -11.55 12.61 1.49
N ALA A 43 -12.15 13.45 0.64
CA ALA A 43 -12.82 12.98 -0.57
C ALA A 43 -11.82 12.57 -1.66
N LYS A 44 -10.53 12.93 -1.56
CA LYS A 44 -9.48 12.48 -2.47
C LYS A 44 -8.84 11.18 -1.99
N TRP A 45 -8.44 10.31 -2.93
CA TRP A 45 -7.76 9.04 -2.64
C TRP A 45 -6.62 9.18 -1.63
N GLY A 46 -5.73 10.16 -1.85
CA GLY A 46 -4.61 10.41 -0.95
C GLY A 46 -5.00 11.01 0.41
N GLY A 47 -6.14 11.68 0.51
CA GLY A 47 -6.66 12.18 1.79
C GLY A 47 -7.32 11.08 2.61
N ASP A 48 -8.12 10.22 1.98
CA ASP A 48 -8.69 9.05 2.68
C ASP A 48 -7.59 8.07 3.12
N LEU A 49 -6.60 7.78 2.27
CA LEU A 49 -5.43 6.98 2.65
C LEU A 49 -4.65 7.61 3.80
N ALA A 50 -4.37 8.92 3.75
CA ALA A 50 -3.67 9.60 4.82
C ALA A 50 -4.40 9.47 6.16
N ARG A 51 -5.74 9.62 6.16
CA ARG A 51 -6.57 9.45 7.35
C ARG A 51 -6.51 8.01 7.89
N ARG A 52 -6.63 7.01 7.03
CA ARG A 52 -6.62 5.59 7.43
C ARG A 52 -5.27 5.13 7.93
N LEU A 53 -4.21 5.49 7.23
CA LEU A 53 -2.85 5.17 7.62
C LEU A 53 -2.41 5.96 8.87
N HIS A 54 -2.96 7.15 9.09
CA HIS A 54 -2.80 7.86 10.36
C HIS A 54 -3.44 7.09 11.53
N ALA A 55 -4.68 6.64 11.36
CA ALA A 55 -5.40 5.86 12.39
C ALA A 55 -4.76 4.48 12.65
N SER A 56 -4.14 3.88 11.64
CA SER A 56 -3.53 2.54 11.69
C SER A 56 -1.99 2.55 11.69
N ALA A 57 -1.36 3.70 11.99
CA ALA A 57 0.09 3.84 11.95
C ALA A 57 0.78 2.87 12.91
N GLY A 58 0.18 2.61 14.08
CA GLY A 58 0.75 1.72 15.09
C GLY A 58 2.18 2.13 15.46
N ARG A 59 3.12 1.19 15.33
CA ARG A 59 4.57 1.41 15.60
C ARG A 59 5.34 2.07 14.44
N ARG A 60 4.66 2.36 13.33
CA ARG A 60 5.30 2.74 12.07
C ARG A 60 5.51 4.25 12.04
N ARG A 61 6.64 4.66 11.49
CA ARG A 61 6.88 6.07 11.18
C ARG A 61 6.08 6.42 9.93
N LEU A 62 5.13 7.35 10.07
CA LEU A 62 4.22 7.77 9.01
C LEU A 62 4.61 9.15 8.48
N TYR A 63 4.82 9.23 7.18
CA TYR A 63 5.14 10.45 6.45
C TYR A 63 4.05 10.83 5.45
N PHE A 64 3.78 12.12 5.34
CA PHE A 64 2.89 12.68 4.33
C PHE A 64 3.69 13.48 3.33
N VAL A 65 3.43 13.27 2.05
CA VAL A 65 4.14 13.95 0.96
C VAL A 65 3.14 14.57 -0.01
N ASN A 66 3.27 15.87 -0.22
CA ASN A 66 2.53 16.64 -1.20
C ASN A 66 3.37 17.86 -1.62
N ARG A 67 3.46 18.15 -2.92
CA ARG A 67 4.25 19.28 -3.45
C ARG A 67 3.93 20.64 -2.79
N ARG A 68 2.70 20.82 -2.30
CA ARG A 68 2.26 22.04 -1.59
C ARG A 68 2.85 22.16 -0.18
N GLY A 69 3.26 21.05 0.44
CA GLY A 69 3.66 20.96 1.83
C GLY A 69 2.49 21.25 2.79
N GLY A 70 2.82 21.67 4.01
CA GLY A 70 1.85 22.09 5.03
C GLY A 70 1.81 21.17 6.25
N THR A 71 0.64 21.03 6.84
CA THR A 71 0.41 20.17 8.02
C THR A 71 -0.84 19.34 7.81
N LEU A 72 -0.77 18.06 8.17
CA LEU A 72 -1.88 17.12 8.08
C LEU A 72 -1.87 16.22 9.32
N HIS A 73 -3.01 16.09 9.99
CA HIS A 73 -3.14 15.34 11.25
C HIS A 73 -2.08 15.72 12.31
N GLY A 74 -1.77 17.01 12.43
CA GLY A 74 -0.76 17.53 13.35
C GLY A 74 0.69 17.22 12.98
N ARG A 75 0.95 16.70 11.76
CA ARG A 75 2.28 16.31 11.28
C ARG A 75 2.70 17.16 10.07
N PRO A 76 4.01 17.44 9.89
CA PRO A 76 4.49 18.12 8.70
C PRO A 76 4.24 17.29 7.44
N VAL A 77 3.88 17.97 6.35
CA VAL A 77 3.79 17.38 5.02
C VAL A 77 5.02 17.81 4.23
N ALA A 78 5.86 16.84 3.87
CA ALA A 78 7.04 17.04 3.06
C ALA A 78 6.67 17.35 1.60
N ARG A 79 7.53 18.06 0.86
CA ARG A 79 7.26 18.40 -0.55
C ARG A 79 7.67 17.29 -1.51
N SER A 80 8.65 16.49 -1.12
CA SER A 80 9.17 15.34 -1.87
C SER A 80 9.54 14.20 -0.91
N LEU A 81 9.84 13.00 -1.44
CA LEU A 81 10.37 11.91 -0.62
C LEU A 81 11.78 12.24 -0.11
N SER A 82 12.54 13.04 -0.87
CA SER A 82 13.91 13.45 -0.51
C SER A 82 13.98 14.37 0.71
N ASP A 83 12.87 15.04 1.05
CA ASP A 83 12.80 15.90 2.24
C ASP A 83 12.51 15.11 3.52
N LEU A 84 12.30 13.80 3.44
CA LEU A 84 12.03 12.94 4.59
C LEU A 84 13.32 12.66 5.38
N PRO A 85 13.22 12.47 6.72
CA PRO A 85 14.38 12.18 7.56
C PRO A 85 14.98 10.79 7.31
N GLU A 86 14.24 9.90 6.67
CA GLU A 86 14.69 8.57 6.26
C GLU A 86 13.91 8.12 5.01
N ALA A 87 14.43 7.10 4.32
CA ALA A 87 13.68 6.45 3.27
C ALA A 87 12.52 5.60 3.85
N PRO A 88 11.28 5.74 3.34
CA PRO A 88 10.17 4.90 3.75
C PRO A 88 10.34 3.46 3.27
N ASP A 89 10.07 2.46 4.11
CA ASP A 89 10.06 1.05 3.68
C ASP A 89 8.93 0.81 2.64
N LEU A 90 7.77 1.47 2.82
CA LEU A 90 6.57 1.36 1.95
C LEU A 90 6.05 2.73 1.49
N VAL A 91 5.77 2.88 0.20
CA VAL A 91 5.19 4.12 -0.36
C VAL A 91 3.81 3.85 -0.98
N PHE A 92 2.78 4.54 -0.50
CA PHE A 92 1.48 4.62 -1.16
C PHE A 92 1.46 5.80 -2.13
N LEU A 93 1.06 5.56 -3.38
CA LEU A 93 1.04 6.55 -4.46
C LEU A 93 -0.39 6.86 -4.86
N ALA A 94 -0.89 8.00 -4.40
CA ALA A 94 -2.17 8.58 -4.78
C ALA A 94 -1.97 9.85 -5.61
N VAL A 95 -1.15 9.75 -6.66
CA VAL A 95 -0.80 10.83 -7.59
C VAL A 95 -1.29 10.52 -9.00
N PRO A 96 -1.46 11.50 -9.90
CA PRO A 96 -1.77 11.22 -11.31
C PRO A 96 -0.71 10.31 -11.96
N ALA A 97 -1.13 9.42 -12.88
CA ALA A 97 -0.23 8.47 -13.55
C ALA A 97 1.01 9.13 -14.20
N ALA A 98 0.85 10.35 -14.74
CA ALA A 98 1.94 11.11 -15.33
C ALA A 98 3.07 11.44 -14.34
N ALA A 99 2.75 11.58 -13.05
CA ALA A 99 3.72 11.86 -11.99
C ALA A 99 4.22 10.61 -11.27
N ALA A 100 3.56 9.46 -11.45
CA ALA A 100 3.86 8.25 -10.69
C ALA A 100 5.27 7.71 -10.98
N GLY A 101 5.73 7.79 -12.23
CA GLY A 101 7.08 7.35 -12.62
C GLY A 101 8.18 8.08 -11.84
N GLU A 102 8.11 9.42 -11.79
CA GLU A 102 9.07 10.25 -11.07
C GLU A 102 9.11 9.94 -9.57
N VAL A 103 7.94 9.73 -8.95
CA VAL A 103 7.84 9.37 -7.53
C VAL A 103 8.45 8.00 -7.25
N VAL A 104 8.22 7.03 -8.15
CA VAL A 104 8.85 5.70 -8.03
C VAL A 104 10.36 5.81 -8.18
N ASP A 105 10.86 6.52 -9.19
CA ASP A 105 12.30 6.69 -9.39
C ASP A 105 12.96 7.40 -8.18
N GLU A 106 12.31 8.41 -7.61
CA GLU A 106 12.76 9.07 -6.39
C GLU A 106 12.80 8.10 -5.20
N GLY A 107 11.73 7.35 -4.97
CA GLY A 107 11.66 6.37 -3.89
C GLY A 107 12.72 5.28 -4.02
N LEU A 108 12.92 4.75 -5.24
CA LEU A 108 13.95 3.74 -5.52
C LEU A 108 15.35 4.27 -5.24
N ARG A 109 15.67 5.51 -5.64
CA ARG A 109 16.96 6.14 -5.36
C ARG A 109 17.20 6.30 -3.85
N LEU A 110 16.16 6.54 -3.07
CA LEU A 110 16.25 6.67 -1.62
C LEU A 110 16.30 5.30 -0.90
N GLY A 111 15.96 4.21 -1.59
CA GLY A 111 15.95 2.85 -1.02
C GLY A 111 14.60 2.40 -0.50
N ALA A 112 13.49 2.99 -0.97
CA ALA A 112 12.15 2.47 -0.70
C ALA A 112 12.01 1.06 -1.26
N ARG A 113 11.45 0.15 -0.45
CA ARG A 113 11.48 -1.30 -0.71
C ARG A 113 10.19 -1.81 -1.34
N ALA A 114 9.10 -1.09 -1.14
CA ALA A 114 7.81 -1.43 -1.72
C ALA A 114 6.97 -0.19 -2.06
N PHE A 115 6.11 -0.35 -3.05
CA PHE A 115 5.22 0.67 -3.59
C PHE A 115 3.81 0.11 -3.75
N VAL A 116 2.80 0.92 -3.45
CA VAL A 116 1.38 0.63 -3.69
C VAL A 116 0.81 1.71 -4.60
N GLY A 117 0.57 1.35 -5.86
CA GLY A 117 0.04 2.25 -6.88
C GLY A 117 -1.48 2.29 -6.84
N ILE A 118 -2.05 3.39 -6.35
CA ILE A 118 -3.51 3.59 -6.29
C ILE A 118 -4.04 4.18 -7.60
N PHE A 119 -3.17 4.85 -8.35
CA PHE A 119 -3.50 5.57 -9.56
C PHE A 119 -3.92 4.66 -10.71
N ALA A 120 -4.92 5.13 -11.46
CA ALA A 120 -5.31 4.60 -12.77
C ALA A 120 -4.69 5.45 -13.88
N GLY A 121 -4.85 5.01 -15.12
CA GLY A 121 -4.42 5.67 -16.36
C GLY A 121 -3.34 4.91 -17.13
N LEU A 122 -3.14 3.61 -16.85
CA LEU A 122 -2.09 2.79 -17.43
C LEU A 122 -2.64 1.56 -18.15
N GLY A 123 -2.39 0.34 -17.69
CA GLY A 123 -2.64 -0.89 -18.46
C GLY A 123 -4.08 -1.03 -18.99
N GLU A 124 -5.03 -0.46 -18.28
CA GLU A 124 -6.45 -0.47 -18.62
C GLU A 124 -6.82 0.48 -19.76
N THR A 125 -5.98 1.48 -20.09
CA THR A 125 -6.28 2.47 -21.14
C THR A 125 -5.89 2.03 -22.54
N GLY A 126 -5.21 0.89 -22.71
CA GLY A 126 -4.82 0.35 -24.02
C GLY A 126 -3.33 -0.05 -24.13
N PRO A 127 -2.85 -0.34 -25.35
CA PRO A 127 -1.51 -0.88 -25.58
C PRO A 127 -0.36 -0.01 -25.03
N GLU A 128 -0.45 1.30 -25.19
CA GLU A 128 0.56 2.25 -24.69
C GLU A 128 0.55 2.34 -23.16
N GLY A 129 -0.64 2.34 -22.57
CA GLY A 129 -0.82 2.21 -21.13
C GLY A 129 -0.14 0.96 -20.56
N ARG A 130 -0.35 -0.20 -21.20
CA ARG A 130 0.32 -1.46 -20.84
C ARG A 130 1.84 -1.43 -21.00
N ARG A 131 2.36 -0.73 -22.02
CA ARG A 131 3.81 -0.54 -22.19
C ARG A 131 4.40 0.26 -21.03
N ARG A 132 3.78 1.37 -20.66
CA ARG A 132 4.20 2.22 -19.54
C ARG A 132 4.11 1.49 -18.20
N GLU A 133 3.04 0.71 -17.99
CA GLU A 133 2.88 -0.13 -16.79
C GLU A 133 3.99 -1.19 -16.67
N ARG A 134 4.26 -1.91 -17.75
CA ARG A 134 5.36 -2.90 -17.78
C ARG A 134 6.71 -2.25 -17.50
N ALA A 135 7.01 -1.12 -18.14
CA ALA A 135 8.26 -0.40 -17.91
C ALA A 135 8.39 0.10 -16.46
N LEU A 136 7.28 0.51 -15.82
CA LEU A 136 7.28 0.87 -14.40
C LEU A 136 7.58 -0.37 -13.51
N ALA A 137 6.88 -1.48 -13.75
CA ALA A 137 7.06 -2.71 -12.99
C ALA A 137 8.48 -3.29 -13.16
N GLU A 138 9.04 -3.23 -14.37
CA GLU A 138 10.41 -3.67 -14.67
C GLU A 138 11.46 -2.84 -13.93
N ARG A 139 11.29 -1.51 -13.86
CA ARG A 139 12.19 -0.64 -13.09
C ARG A 139 12.18 -0.97 -11.59
N VAL A 140 10.99 -1.09 -11.00
CA VAL A 140 10.86 -1.47 -9.57
C VAL A 140 11.49 -2.83 -9.32
N ARG A 141 11.25 -3.79 -10.22
CA ARG A 141 11.80 -5.14 -10.15
C ARG A 141 13.33 -5.15 -10.23
N ALA A 142 13.91 -4.41 -11.16
CA ALA A 142 15.36 -4.33 -11.35
C ALA A 142 16.09 -3.74 -10.14
N ALA A 143 15.42 -2.84 -9.41
CA ALA A 143 15.91 -2.27 -8.17
C ALA A 143 15.70 -3.17 -6.93
N GLY A 144 15.22 -4.40 -7.10
CA GLY A 144 14.97 -5.35 -6.00
C GLY A 144 13.78 -4.99 -5.12
N SER A 145 12.95 -4.05 -5.55
CA SER A 145 11.76 -3.58 -4.82
C SER A 145 10.48 -4.25 -5.35
N VAL A 146 9.36 -4.00 -4.66
CA VAL A 146 8.05 -4.59 -4.99
C VAL A 146 7.03 -3.51 -5.35
N LEU A 147 6.21 -3.76 -6.37
CA LEU A 147 5.07 -2.92 -6.73
C LEU A 147 3.77 -3.73 -6.59
N LEU A 148 2.84 -3.23 -5.77
CA LEU A 148 1.44 -3.65 -5.75
C LEU A 148 0.61 -2.66 -6.58
N GLY A 149 -0.22 -3.18 -7.48
CA GLY A 149 -0.92 -2.38 -8.47
C GLY A 149 -0.08 -2.16 -9.75
N PRO A 150 -0.26 -1.05 -10.48
CA PRO A 150 -1.09 0.11 -10.14
C PRO A 150 -2.60 -0.17 -10.28
N ASN A 151 -3.43 0.88 -10.20
CA ASN A 151 -4.89 0.78 -10.27
C ASN A 151 -5.48 -0.22 -9.26
N CYS A 152 -5.02 -0.12 -8.00
CA CYS A 152 -5.56 -0.91 -6.89
C CYS A 152 -6.12 0.01 -5.80
N MET A 153 -6.95 -0.55 -4.92
CA MET A 153 -7.46 0.19 -3.76
C MET A 153 -6.43 0.26 -2.62
N GLY A 154 -5.43 -0.62 -2.65
CA GLY A 154 -4.38 -0.72 -1.64
C GLY A 154 -4.31 -2.10 -1.00
N LEU A 155 -3.84 -2.16 0.24
CA LEU A 155 -3.74 -3.41 1.01
C LEU A 155 -4.03 -3.17 2.49
N ALA A 156 -4.46 -4.21 3.18
CA ALA A 156 -4.56 -4.24 4.63
C ALA A 156 -3.92 -5.53 5.15
N ASP A 157 -3.38 -5.49 6.37
CA ASP A 157 -2.78 -6.64 7.03
C ASP A 157 -3.20 -6.69 8.50
N ALA A 158 -3.88 -7.78 8.87
CA ALA A 158 -4.40 -7.97 10.23
C ALA A 158 -3.28 -8.21 11.25
N GLY A 159 -2.24 -8.97 10.89
CA GLY A 159 -1.14 -9.30 11.80
C GLY A 159 -0.32 -8.08 12.22
N SER A 160 -0.21 -7.12 11.32
CA SER A 160 0.54 -5.88 11.50
C SER A 160 -0.39 -4.71 11.92
N GLY A 161 -1.70 -4.85 11.75
CA GLY A 161 -2.71 -3.82 12.02
C GLY A 161 -2.78 -2.72 10.96
N LEU A 162 -2.15 -2.90 9.79
CA LEU A 162 -2.08 -1.91 8.72
C LEU A 162 -3.41 -1.82 7.96
N GLN A 163 -4.00 -0.61 7.86
CA GLN A 163 -5.22 -0.33 7.10
C GLN A 163 -4.92 0.65 5.97
N GLY A 164 -4.43 0.12 4.84
CA GLY A 164 -4.01 0.90 3.67
C GLY A 164 -4.90 0.71 2.44
N VAL A 165 -6.19 0.38 2.61
CA VAL A 165 -7.16 0.29 1.51
C VAL A 165 -8.00 1.57 1.49
N ALA A 166 -7.96 2.30 0.37
CA ALA A 166 -8.70 3.55 0.18
C ALA A 166 -10.20 3.29 0.07
N TYR A 167 -10.99 4.15 0.72
CA TYR A 167 -12.45 4.17 0.87
C TYR A 167 -13.09 2.92 1.49
N LEU A 168 -12.36 1.82 1.58
CA LEU A 168 -12.82 0.58 2.14
C LEU A 168 -12.11 0.31 3.45
N GLU A 169 -12.88 0.22 4.53
CA GLU A 169 -12.35 -0.36 5.75
C GLU A 169 -12.41 -1.88 5.61
N VAL A 170 -11.36 -2.61 5.98
CA VAL A 170 -11.33 -4.07 5.87
C VAL A 170 -11.38 -4.68 7.27
N PRO A 171 -12.35 -5.56 7.58
CA PRO A 171 -12.38 -6.26 8.87
C PRO A 171 -11.16 -7.18 8.98
N PHE A 172 -10.55 -7.23 10.15
CA PHE A 172 -9.42 -8.11 10.42
C PHE A 172 -9.87 -9.49 10.92
N GLY A 173 -9.14 -10.52 10.50
CA GLY A 173 -9.37 -11.92 10.86
C GLY A 173 -8.27 -12.81 10.27
N ASP A 174 -8.49 -14.12 10.27
CA ASP A 174 -7.47 -15.12 9.87
C ASP A 174 -7.53 -15.51 8.38
N ILE A 175 -8.32 -14.78 7.57
CA ILE A 175 -8.51 -15.05 6.13
C ILE A 175 -7.77 -14.01 5.30
N GLY A 176 -6.87 -14.50 4.43
CA GLY A 176 -6.28 -13.69 3.37
C GLY A 176 -7.19 -13.63 2.14
N PHE A 177 -7.42 -12.44 1.59
CA PHE A 177 -8.23 -12.22 0.40
C PHE A 177 -7.48 -11.36 -0.63
N LEU A 178 -7.49 -11.79 -1.89
CA LEU A 178 -6.87 -11.09 -3.01
C LEU A 178 -7.90 -10.96 -4.14
N SER A 179 -8.05 -9.76 -4.69
CA SER A 179 -8.95 -9.50 -5.82
C SER A 179 -8.27 -8.61 -6.86
N GLN A 180 -8.48 -8.95 -8.13
CA GLN A 180 -8.13 -8.09 -9.27
C GLN A 180 -9.26 -7.13 -9.67
N SER A 181 -10.41 -7.18 -8.97
CA SER A 181 -11.53 -6.27 -9.14
C SER A 181 -11.80 -5.52 -7.84
N GLY A 182 -11.71 -4.19 -7.89
CA GLY A 182 -12.01 -3.33 -6.73
C GLY A 182 -13.44 -3.51 -6.22
N ALA A 183 -14.42 -3.53 -7.14
CA ALA A 183 -15.83 -3.70 -6.81
C ALA A 183 -16.11 -5.05 -6.10
N MET A 184 -15.47 -6.13 -6.54
CA MET A 184 -15.57 -7.42 -5.84
C MET A 184 -14.91 -7.37 -4.46
N GLY A 185 -13.81 -6.64 -4.31
CA GLY A 185 -13.16 -6.46 -3.02
C GLY A 185 -14.03 -5.69 -2.02
N GLU A 186 -14.70 -4.63 -2.48
CA GLU A 186 -15.66 -3.88 -1.68
C GLU A 186 -16.84 -4.73 -1.22
N GLU A 187 -17.49 -5.45 -2.16
CA GLU A 187 -18.62 -6.32 -1.84
C GLU A 187 -18.24 -7.41 -0.82
N MET A 188 -17.06 -8.01 -0.99
CA MET A 188 -16.57 -9.03 -0.06
C MET A 188 -16.27 -8.46 1.34
N ALA A 189 -15.70 -7.26 1.43
CA ALA A 189 -15.45 -6.59 2.70
C ALA A 189 -16.75 -6.19 3.43
N VAL A 190 -17.79 -5.78 2.69
CA VAL A 190 -19.12 -5.51 3.24
C VAL A 190 -19.77 -6.79 3.76
N ARG A 191 -19.75 -7.88 2.97
CA ARG A 191 -20.34 -9.17 3.36
C ARG A 191 -19.64 -9.81 4.57
N THR A 192 -18.32 -9.76 4.61
CA THR A 192 -17.54 -10.31 5.73
C THR A 192 -17.83 -9.57 7.03
N ARG A 193 -17.93 -8.23 7.01
CA ARG A 193 -18.39 -7.47 8.18
C ARG A 193 -19.75 -7.92 8.70
N ALA A 194 -20.69 -8.19 7.81
CA ALA A 194 -22.04 -8.60 8.18
C ALA A 194 -22.09 -10.04 8.74
N ALA A 195 -21.10 -10.88 8.40
CA ALA A 195 -21.03 -12.27 8.84
C ALA A 195 -20.42 -12.45 10.24
N GLY A 196 -19.68 -11.45 10.75
CA GLY A 196 -18.90 -11.55 11.99
C GLY A 196 -17.57 -12.27 11.80
#